data_AF-A0A6G1RNY6-F1
#
_entry.id   AF-A0A6G1RNY6-F1
#
_cell.length_a   1.000
_cell.length_b   1.000
_cell.length_c   1.000
_cell.angle_alpha   90.00
_cell.angle_beta   90.00
_cell.angle_gamma   90.00
#
_symmetry.space_group_name_H-M   'P 1'
#
loop_
_entity.id
_entity.type
_entity.pdbx_description
1 polymer ?
#
loop_
_entity_poly.entity_id
_entity_poly.type
_entity_poly.pdbx_seq_one_letter_code
_entity_poly.pdbx_strand_id
1 'polypeptide(L)'
;GRRHRPPFPWFGMDIGGTLVKLVYFEPKDITAEEEQEEVENLKSIRKYLTSNTAYGKTGIRDVHLELKNLTMCGRKGNLHFIRFPSCAMHRFIQMGSEKNFSSLHTTLCATGGGAYKFEEDFRT
;
A
#
# COMPACT_ATOMS: atom_id res chain seq x y z
N GLY A 1 21.15 -2.78 12.26
CA GLY A 1 19.97 -2.88 13.13
C GLY A 1 18.77 -2.09 12.60
N ARG A 2 18.78 -0.75 12.69
CA ARG A 2 17.68 0.12 12.18
C ARG A 2 17.99 0.87 10.87
N ARG A 3 19.26 1.06 10.51
CA ARG A 3 19.71 1.94 9.40
C ARG A 3 19.47 1.46 7.95
N HIS A 4 18.90 0.26 7.72
CA HIS A 4 18.74 -0.30 6.36
C HIS A 4 17.30 -0.70 6.00
N ARG A 5 16.31 -0.31 6.80
CA ARG A 5 14.90 -0.66 6.50
C ARG A 5 14.22 0.51 5.81
N PRO A 6 13.44 0.27 4.73
CA PRO A 6 12.66 1.33 4.13
C PRO A 6 11.64 1.87 5.14
N PRO A 7 11.36 3.19 5.15
CA PRO A 7 10.29 3.74 5.97
C PRO A 7 8.93 3.16 5.56
N PHE A 8 7.95 3.18 6.47
CA PHE A 8 6.58 2.86 6.10
C PHE A 8 6.01 3.94 5.17
N PRO A 9 5.02 3.58 4.31
CA PRO A 9 4.33 2.29 4.21
C PRO A 9 5.06 1.28 3.30
N TRP A 10 4.84 -0.01 3.53
CA TRP A 10 5.43 -1.07 2.69
C TRP A 10 4.37 -1.66 1.77
N PHE A 11 4.58 -1.43 0.47
CA PHE A 11 3.70 -1.89 -0.59
C PHE A 11 4.46 -2.74 -1.62
N GLY A 12 3.74 -3.70 -2.20
CA GLY A 12 4.12 -4.35 -3.45
C GLY A 12 2.92 -4.37 -4.39
N MET A 13 3.14 -4.04 -5.66
CA MET A 13 2.07 -3.98 -6.66
C MET A 13 2.37 -4.87 -7.86
N ASP A 14 1.39 -5.67 -8.30
CA ASP A 14 1.41 -6.39 -9.59
C ASP A 14 0.30 -5.82 -10.48
N ILE A 15 0.69 -5.20 -11.59
CA ILE A 15 -0.21 -4.58 -12.55
C ILE A 15 -0.34 -5.52 -13.76
N GLY A 16 -1.29 -6.45 -13.67
CA GLY A 16 -1.59 -7.40 -14.75
C GLY A 16 -2.47 -6.82 -15.85
N GLY A 17 -2.78 -7.62 -16.87
CA GLY A 17 -3.66 -7.22 -17.98
C GLY A 17 -5.12 -6.98 -17.57
N THR A 18 -5.62 -7.73 -16.58
CA THR A 18 -7.02 -7.66 -16.13
C THR A 18 -7.17 -7.16 -14.70
N LEU A 19 -6.28 -7.59 -13.82
CA LEU A 19 -6.31 -7.26 -12.40
C LEU A 19 -4.98 -6.66 -11.95
N VAL A 20 -5.10 -5.61 -11.15
CA VAL A 20 -4.04 -5.09 -10.30
C VAL A 20 -4.16 -5.72 -8.92
N LYS A 21 -3.04 -6.09 -8.33
CA LYS A 21 -2.94 -6.59 -6.96
C LYS A 21 -2.01 -5.68 -6.19
N LEU A 22 -2.43 -5.28 -5.00
CA LEU A 22 -1.66 -4.50 -4.06
C LEU A 22 -1.54 -5.33 -2.78
N VAL A 23 -0.31 -5.54 -2.34
CA VAL A 23 0.00 -6.14 -1.05
C VAL A 23 0.46 -5.02 -0.12
N TYR A 24 -0.10 -5.00 1.09
CA TYR A 24 0.22 -3.99 2.11
C TYR A 24 0.61 -4.68 3.42
N PHE A 25 1.78 -4.35 3.96
CA PHE A 25 2.15 -4.75 5.30
C PHE A 25 1.71 -3.68 6.31
N GLU A 26 0.79 -4.07 7.19
CA GLU A 26 0.33 -3.27 8.32
C GLU A 26 1.17 -3.61 9.56
N PRO A 27 2.04 -2.71 10.04
CA PRO A 27 2.76 -2.93 11.29
C PRO A 27 1.81 -2.93 12.49
N LYS A 28 2.00 -3.88 13.40
CA LYS A 28 1.26 -4.02 14.67
C LYS A 28 2.14 -3.78 15.90
N ASP A 29 3.40 -3.43 15.68
CA ASP A 29 4.45 -3.24 16.68
C ASP A 29 4.98 -1.79 16.71
N ILE A 30 4.17 -0.83 16.28
CA ILE A 30 4.52 0.59 16.32
C ILE A 30 4.61 1.03 17.79
N THR A 31 5.73 1.66 18.18
CA THR A 31 5.89 2.24 19.52
C THR A 31 5.26 3.63 19.61
N ALA A 32 5.02 4.12 20.82
CA ALA A 32 4.45 5.47 21.00
C ALA A 32 5.37 6.57 20.43
N GLU A 33 6.69 6.38 20.50
CA GLU A 33 7.64 7.31 19.89
C GLU A 33 7.55 7.26 18.35
N GLU A 34 7.50 6.07 17.76
CA GLU A 34 7.31 5.91 16.31
C GLU A 34 5.99 6.53 15.85
N GLU A 35 4.91 6.41 16.63
CA GLU A 35 3.61 6.99 16.31
C GLU A 35 3.59 8.53 16.42
N GLN A 36 4.41 9.10 17.29
CA GLN A 36 4.57 10.56 17.41
C GLN A 36 5.42 11.15 16.29
N GLU A 37 6.41 10.39 15.79
CA GLU A 37 7.24 10.75 14.63
C GLU A 37 6.53 10.50 13.30
N GLU A 38 5.54 9.61 13.27
CA GLU A 38 4.77 9.25 12.09
C GLU A 38 3.89 10.42 11.62
N VAL A 39 4.10 10.85 10.37
CA VAL A 39 3.33 11.92 9.74
C VAL A 39 1.85 11.55 9.64
N GLU A 40 0.94 12.49 9.90
CA GLU A 40 -0.51 12.26 9.91
C GLU A 40 -1.08 11.62 8.62
N ASN A 41 -0.43 11.85 7.48
CA ASN A 41 -0.78 11.19 6.21
C ASN A 41 -0.60 9.67 6.28
N LEU A 42 0.48 9.17 6.93
CA LEU A 42 0.72 7.73 7.11
C LEU A 42 -0.36 7.08 7.97
N LYS A 43 -0.74 7.73 9.07
CA LYS A 43 -1.84 7.26 9.94
C LYS A 43 -3.15 7.19 9.18
N SER A 44 -3.45 8.21 8.39
CA SER A 44 -4.66 8.28 7.56
C SER A 44 -4.71 7.16 6.52
N ILE A 45 -3.58 6.87 5.88
CA ILE A 45 -3.44 5.80 4.90
C ILE A 45 -3.59 4.42 5.54
N ARG A 46 -2.88 4.17 6.65
CA ARG A 46 -3.01 2.94 7.44
C ARG A 46 -4.46 2.71 7.81
N LYS A 47 -5.11 3.71 8.39
CA LYS A 47 -6.52 3.66 8.78
C LYS A 47 -7.44 3.40 7.58
N TYR A 48 -7.22 4.08 6.46
CA TYR A 48 -8.03 3.89 5.25
C TYR A 48 -7.94 2.46 4.73
N LEU A 49 -6.74 1.89 4.66
CA LEU A 49 -6.54 0.52 4.18
C LEU A 49 -7.12 -0.52 5.14
N THR A 50 -7.03 -0.30 6.45
CA THR A 50 -7.40 -1.34 7.43
C THR A 50 -8.86 -1.25 7.88
N SER A 51 -9.46 -0.06 7.85
CA SER A 51 -10.86 0.16 8.27
C SER A 51 -11.89 -0.11 7.17
N ASN A 52 -11.45 -0.27 5.92
CA ASN A 52 -12.33 -0.52 4.76
C ASN A 52 -12.01 -1.87 4.12
N THR A 53 -13.03 -2.52 3.57
CA THR A 53 -12.90 -3.74 2.74
C THR A 53 -13.18 -3.47 1.27
N ALA A 54 -13.84 -2.36 0.96
CA ALA A 54 -14.06 -1.85 -0.38
C ALA A 54 -13.40 -0.47 -0.54
N TYR A 55 -12.72 -0.24 -1.66
CA TYR A 55 -12.04 1.02 -1.97
C TYR A 55 -12.61 1.61 -3.26
N GLY A 56 -13.26 2.77 -3.14
CA GLY A 56 -14.06 3.32 -4.23
C GLY A 56 -15.18 2.36 -4.64
N LYS A 57 -15.41 2.19 -5.95
CA LYS A 57 -16.44 1.31 -6.50
C LYS A 57 -15.94 -0.09 -6.88
N THR A 58 -14.63 -0.28 -6.97
CA THR A 58 -14.04 -1.47 -7.64
C THR A 58 -12.92 -2.14 -6.86
N GLY A 59 -12.32 -1.47 -5.88
CA GLY A 59 -11.26 -2.04 -5.06
C GLY A 59 -11.83 -2.94 -3.96
N ILE A 60 -11.21 -4.09 -3.76
CA ILE A 60 -11.63 -5.09 -2.79
C ILE A 60 -10.41 -5.54 -2.00
N ARG A 61 -10.53 -5.60 -0.67
CA ARG A 61 -9.58 -6.28 0.21
C ARG A 61 -10.09 -7.70 0.48
N ASP A 62 -9.32 -8.69 0.08
CA ASP A 62 -9.64 -10.10 0.30
C ASP A 62 -9.25 -10.49 1.75
N VAL A 63 -10.07 -10.06 2.72
CA VAL A 63 -9.83 -10.20 4.18
C VAL A 63 -9.52 -11.64 4.60
N HIS A 64 -10.14 -12.62 3.93
CA HIS A 64 -9.94 -14.04 4.22
C HIS A 64 -8.51 -14.53 3.91
N LEU A 65 -7.73 -13.78 3.13
CA LEU A 65 -6.33 -14.09 2.81
C LEU A 65 -5.32 -13.39 3.73
N GLU A 66 -5.77 -12.56 4.68
CA GLU A 66 -4.90 -11.80 5.57
C GLU A 66 -3.94 -12.72 6.35
N LEU A 67 -2.63 -12.50 6.20
CA LEU A 67 -1.61 -13.20 7.00
C LEU A 67 -1.40 -12.42 8.30
N LYS A 68 -1.94 -12.95 9.40
CA LYS A 68 -1.87 -12.31 10.72
C LYS A 68 -0.58 -12.65 11.45
N ASN A 69 -0.06 -11.71 12.25
CA ASN A 69 1.11 -11.91 13.11
C ASN A 69 2.39 -12.34 12.35
N LEU A 70 2.55 -11.87 11.11
CA LEU A 70 3.73 -12.10 10.29
C LEU A 70 4.92 -11.29 10.82
N THR A 71 6.10 -11.93 10.88
CA THR A 71 7.37 -11.23 11.10
C THR A 71 8.05 -11.03 9.75
N MET A 72 8.23 -9.78 9.33
CA MET A 72 8.88 -9.42 8.07
C MET A 72 9.89 -8.29 8.30
N CYS A 73 11.12 -8.45 7.83
CA CYS A 73 12.20 -7.46 8.00
C CYS A 73 12.38 -6.97 9.46
N GLY A 74 12.17 -7.87 10.43
CA GLY A 74 12.26 -7.57 11.87
C GLY A 74 11.17 -6.63 12.39
N ARG A 75 10.00 -6.60 11.74
CA ARG A 75 8.75 -5.97 12.19
C ARG A 75 7.66 -7.03 12.31
N LYS A 76 6.77 -6.92 13.29
CA LYS A 76 5.60 -7.77 13.45
C LYS A 76 4.36 -7.03 12.97
N GLY A 77 3.56 -7.68 12.13
CA GLY A 77 2.40 -7.06 11.52
C GLY A 77 1.49 -8.04 10.81
N ASN A 78 0.57 -7.51 10.01
CA ASN A 78 -0.33 -8.29 9.17
C ASN A 78 -0.08 -7.96 7.70
N LEU A 79 -0.19 -8.97 6.83
CA LEU A 79 -0.10 -8.79 5.38
C LEU A 79 -1.49 -8.82 4.76
N HIS A 80 -1.87 -7.73 4.11
CA HIS A 80 -3.17 -7.53 3.48
C HIS A 80 -3.09 -7.69 1.96
N PHE A 81 -4.12 -8.29 1.37
CA PHE A 81 -4.25 -8.49 -0.08
C PHE A 81 -5.42 -7.68 -0.62
N ILE A 82 -5.12 -6.80 -1.57
CA ILE A 82 -6.07 -5.88 -2.18
C ILE A 82 -6.01 -6.05 -3.70
N ARG A 83 -7.15 -5.98 -4.38
CA ARG A 83 -7.22 -6.06 -5.84
C ARG A 83 -8.23 -5.09 -6.42
N PHE A 84 -8.01 -4.69 -7.65
CA PHE A 84 -8.96 -3.94 -8.46
C PHE A 84 -8.72 -4.19 -9.96
N PRO A 85 -9.70 -3.91 -10.84
CA PRO A 85 -9.52 -4.08 -12.29
C PRO A 85 -8.44 -3.14 -12.86
N SER A 86 -7.60 -3.63 -13.78
CA SER A 86 -6.57 -2.81 -14.44
C SER A 86 -7.15 -1.65 -15.25
N CYS A 87 -8.39 -1.77 -15.73
CA CYS A 87 -9.08 -0.65 -16.37
C CYS A 87 -9.43 0.50 -15.41
N ALA A 88 -9.32 0.31 -14.11
CA ALA A 88 -9.52 1.33 -13.09
C ALA A 88 -8.20 1.98 -12.61
N MET A 89 -7.07 1.72 -13.28
CA MET A 89 -5.74 2.17 -12.83
C MET A 89 -5.63 3.69 -12.67
N HIS A 90 -6.11 4.47 -13.63
CA HIS A 90 -6.07 5.95 -13.52
C HIS A 90 -6.84 6.47 -12.30
N ARG A 91 -7.95 5.82 -11.91
CA ARG A 91 -8.68 6.18 -10.69
C ARG A 91 -7.86 5.89 -9.42
N PHE A 92 -7.10 4.80 -9.43
CA PHE A 92 -6.20 4.47 -8.32
C PHE A 92 -5.09 5.53 -8.20
N ILE A 93 -4.47 5.92 -9.30
CA ILE A 93 -3.43 6.96 -9.34
C ILE A 93 -3.98 8.29 -8.83
N GLN A 94 -5.14 8.73 -9.35
CA GLN A 94 -5.81 9.95 -8.90
C GLN A 94 -6.13 9.91 -7.40
N MET A 95 -6.71 8.81 -6.91
CA MET A 95 -6.98 8.63 -5.49
C MET A 95 -5.68 8.74 -4.68
N GLY A 96 -4.56 8.29 -5.23
CA GLY A 96 -3.29 8.41 -4.54
C GLY A 96 -2.77 9.82 -4.42
N SER A 97 -2.92 10.62 -5.47
CA SER A 97 -2.63 12.05 -5.41
C SER A 97 -3.54 12.77 -4.41
N GLU A 98 -4.86 12.48 -4.42
CA GLU A 98 -5.84 13.07 -3.48
C GLU A 98 -5.59 12.70 -2.01
N LYS A 99 -5.06 11.50 -1.76
CA LYS A 99 -4.70 11.02 -0.41
C LYS A 99 -3.25 11.33 -0.03
N ASN A 100 -2.54 12.12 -0.84
CA ASN A 100 -1.15 12.52 -0.64
C ASN A 100 -0.19 11.33 -0.48
N PHE A 101 -0.42 10.21 -1.19
CA PHE A 101 0.55 9.10 -1.22
C PHE A 101 1.92 9.56 -1.73
N SER A 102 1.97 10.55 -2.63
CA SER A 102 3.21 11.13 -3.17
C SER A 102 4.04 11.88 -2.12
N SER A 103 3.40 12.40 -1.06
CA SER A 103 4.11 13.06 0.07
C SER A 103 4.85 12.08 0.96
N LEU A 104 4.47 10.81 0.90
CA LEU A 104 5.22 9.73 1.52
C LEU A 104 6.35 9.41 0.57
N HIS A 105 7.61 9.56 0.99
CA HIS A 105 8.79 9.13 0.24
C HIS A 105 8.80 7.60 0.04
N THR A 106 7.81 7.10 -0.67
CA THR A 106 7.45 5.68 -0.78
C THR A 106 7.94 5.22 -2.12
N THR A 107 8.94 4.36 -2.10
CA THR A 107 9.26 3.55 -3.26
C THR A 107 8.15 2.52 -3.43
N LEU A 108 7.33 2.65 -4.47
CA LEU A 108 6.37 1.61 -4.84
C LEU A 108 7.08 0.58 -5.73
N CYS A 109 7.36 -0.60 -5.18
CA CYS A 109 7.84 -1.71 -5.99
C CYS A 109 6.67 -2.28 -6.81
N ALA A 110 6.75 -2.14 -8.14
CA ALA A 110 5.73 -2.62 -9.08
C ALA A 110 6.29 -3.67 -10.05
N THR A 111 5.46 -4.67 -10.38
CA THR A 111 5.73 -5.71 -11.39
C THR A 111 4.51 -5.91 -12.31
N GLY A 112 4.61 -6.84 -13.25
CA GLY A 112 3.62 -7.05 -14.31
C GLY A 112 3.80 -6.08 -15.48
N GLY A 113 3.25 -6.42 -16.65
CA GLY A 113 3.40 -5.57 -17.84
C GLY A 113 2.84 -4.15 -17.68
N GLY A 114 1.89 -3.98 -16.75
CA GLY A 114 1.34 -2.68 -16.40
C GLY A 114 2.31 -1.76 -15.67
N ALA A 115 3.33 -2.29 -14.98
CA ALA A 115 4.35 -1.47 -14.33
C ALA A 115 5.09 -0.59 -15.35
N TYR A 116 5.40 -1.15 -16.52
CA TYR A 116 5.97 -0.38 -17.64
C TYR A 116 4.90 0.49 -18.32
N LYS A 117 3.71 -0.07 -18.59
CA LYS A 117 2.64 0.63 -19.31
C LYS A 117 2.18 1.94 -18.63
N PHE A 118 2.11 1.96 -17.31
CA PHE A 118 1.61 3.09 -16.52
C PHE A 118 2.73 3.86 -15.81
N GLU A 119 4.00 3.63 -16.17
CA GLU A 119 5.16 4.22 -15.47
C GLU A 119 5.08 5.75 -15.43
N GLU A 120 4.82 6.40 -16.57
CA GLU A 120 4.74 7.86 -16.66
C GLU A 120 3.50 8.42 -15.93
N ASP A 121 2.39 7.68 -15.90
CA ASP A 121 1.21 8.07 -15.13
C ASP A 121 1.49 8.11 -13.61
N PHE A 122 2.42 7.29 -13.12
CA PHE A 122 2.85 7.31 -11.71
C PHE A 122 3.85 8.41 -11.36
N ARG A 123 4.53 8.97 -12.37
CA ARG A 123 5.56 10.02 -12.19
C ARG A 123 4.98 11.43 -12.20
N THR A 124 3.70 11.59 -12.55
CA THR A 124 2.98 12.87 -12.63
C THR A 124 2.32 13.23 -11.31
#